data_AF-A0A842IG41-F1
#
_entry.id   AF-A0A842IG41-F1
#
_cell.length_a   1.000
_cell.length_b   1.000
_cell.length_c   1.000
_cell.angle_alpha   90.00
_cell.angle_beta   90.00
_cell.angle_gamma   90.00
#
_symmetry.space_group_name_H-M   'P 1'
#
loop_
_entity.id
_entity.type
_entity.pdbx_description
1 polymer ?
#
loop_
_entity_poly.entity_id
_entity_poly.type
_entity_poly.pdbx_seq_one_letter_code
_entity_poly.pdbx_strand_id
1 'polypeptide(L)'
;MLHLKALYSLRFLGILLLADITLLIIHGVRGIFYPTNTFFSIYAEMGLAELFQYFKEFSIFFLLIIHAIKKRRSIFFFWALLFVYLLLDDSLEIHETLGNRIAVLFNFPTLINLGPQHIGEVFVSGIVGLIFLVLIGLSYKYAKPIDKRVSFQLVLLIFLLAIFGVFVDSVHAAVNWGGSIWGILEDGGEMITMSLIVAYVFDMPKSIELVDNLIHKLNCLIPRIFRK
;
A
#
# COMPACT_ATOMS: atom_id res chain seq x y z
N MET A 1 10.15 28.22 -3.79
CA MET A 1 10.36 27.12 -2.81
C MET A 1 9.33 25.99 -2.94
N LEU A 2 8.02 26.27 -3.06
CA LEU A 2 6.98 25.23 -3.30
C LEU A 2 7.18 24.46 -4.62
N HIS A 3 7.51 25.15 -5.71
CA HIS A 3 7.81 24.52 -7.02
C HIS A 3 8.98 23.52 -6.98
N LEU A 4 10.07 23.87 -6.28
CA LEU A 4 11.22 22.96 -6.13
C LEU A 4 10.81 21.69 -5.37
N LYS A 5 10.01 21.83 -4.32
CA LYS A 5 9.60 20.71 -3.46
C LYS A 5 8.66 19.72 -4.16
N ALA A 6 7.75 20.20 -5.02
CA ALA A 6 6.90 19.35 -5.86
C ALA A 6 7.74 18.58 -6.90
N LEU A 7 8.77 19.23 -7.46
CA LEU A 7 9.68 18.61 -8.41
C LEU A 7 10.44 17.42 -7.81
N TYR A 8 10.87 17.51 -6.54
CA TYR A 8 11.53 16.38 -5.86
C TYR A 8 10.62 15.18 -5.64
N SER A 9 9.34 15.40 -5.29
CA SER A 9 8.38 14.31 -5.10
C SER A 9 8.08 13.61 -6.44
N LEU A 10 7.89 14.39 -7.51
CA LEU A 10 7.70 13.83 -8.86
C LEU A 10 8.94 13.08 -9.37
N ARG A 11 10.15 13.59 -9.11
CA ARG A 11 11.39 12.89 -9.45
C ARG A 11 11.53 11.59 -8.67
N PHE A 12 11.20 11.61 -7.38
CA PHE A 12 11.25 10.41 -6.54
C PHE A 12 10.25 9.35 -7.02
N LEU A 13 9.00 9.74 -7.30
CA LEU A 13 8.02 8.86 -7.93
C LEU A 13 8.52 8.34 -9.28
N GLY A 14 9.09 9.20 -10.11
CA GLY A 14 9.63 8.82 -11.41
C GLY A 14 10.74 7.76 -11.30
N ILE A 15 11.60 7.84 -10.28
CA ILE A 15 12.64 6.83 -10.03
C ILE A 15 12.01 5.50 -9.60
N LEU A 16 11.02 5.52 -8.69
CA LEU A 16 10.32 4.31 -8.25
C LEU A 16 9.60 3.62 -9.42
N LEU A 17 8.84 4.38 -10.21
CA LEU A 17 8.16 3.85 -11.40
C LEU A 17 9.15 3.35 -12.45
N LEU A 18 10.28 4.03 -12.65
CA LEU A 18 11.31 3.55 -13.57
C LEU A 18 11.87 2.20 -13.10
N ALA A 19 12.06 2.01 -11.79
CA ALA A 19 12.47 0.73 -11.23
C ALA A 19 11.40 -0.36 -11.47
N ASP A 20 10.12 -0.07 -11.21
CA ASP A 20 9.02 -1.01 -11.45
C ASP A 20 8.95 -1.43 -12.93
N ILE A 21 9.00 -0.46 -13.85
CA ILE A 21 8.99 -0.71 -15.29
C ILE A 21 10.23 -1.50 -15.72
N THR A 22 11.39 -1.22 -15.14
CA THR A 22 12.62 -1.97 -15.43
C THR A 22 12.47 -3.43 -15.03
N LEU A 23 11.91 -3.70 -13.84
CA LEU A 23 11.67 -5.07 -13.36
C LEU A 23 10.65 -5.81 -14.23
N LEU A 24 9.58 -5.15 -14.66
CA LEU A 24 8.60 -5.69 -15.60
C LEU A 24 9.23 -6.04 -16.96
N ILE A 25 10.08 -5.16 -17.50
CA ILE A 25 10.80 -5.41 -18.76
C ILE A 25 11.76 -6.59 -18.59
N ILE A 26 12.52 -6.64 -17.49
CA ILE A 26 13.45 -7.74 -17.20
C ILE A 26 12.67 -9.06 -17.12
N HIS A 27 11.53 -9.10 -16.43
CA HIS A 27 10.67 -10.29 -16.36
C HIS A 27 10.25 -10.77 -17.76
N GLY A 28 9.76 -9.87 -18.62
CA GLY A 28 9.34 -10.21 -19.98
C GLY A 28 10.49 -10.73 -20.86
N VAL A 29 11.64 -10.06 -20.85
CA VAL A 29 12.83 -10.48 -21.59
C VAL A 29 13.33 -11.84 -21.08
N ARG A 30 13.41 -12.00 -19.75
CA ARG A 30 13.83 -13.26 -19.12
C ARG A 30 12.89 -14.42 -19.47
N GLY A 31 11.57 -14.18 -19.47
CA GLY A 31 10.58 -15.19 -19.85
C GLY A 31 10.83 -15.80 -21.23
N ILE A 32 11.46 -15.04 -22.13
CA ILE A 32 11.82 -15.47 -23.49
C ILE A 32 13.19 -16.16 -23.52
N PHE A 33 14.22 -15.61 -22.87
CA PHE A 33 15.61 -16.04 -23.06
C PHE A 33 16.19 -16.94 -21.94
N TYR A 34 15.69 -16.84 -20.70
CA TYR A 34 16.26 -17.52 -19.53
C TYR A 34 15.18 -18.02 -18.55
N PRO A 35 14.28 -18.94 -18.95
CA PRO A 35 13.08 -19.28 -18.18
C PRO A 35 13.34 -19.96 -16.83
N THR A 36 14.54 -20.52 -16.59
CA THR A 36 14.85 -21.32 -15.40
C THR A 36 15.28 -20.52 -14.16
N ASN A 37 15.77 -19.28 -14.31
CA ASN A 37 16.21 -18.47 -13.17
C ASN A 37 15.08 -17.59 -12.64
N THR A 38 14.40 -18.02 -11.58
CA THR A 38 13.19 -17.34 -11.05
C THR A 38 13.46 -16.01 -10.36
N PHE A 39 14.70 -15.67 -9.98
CA PHE A 39 15.02 -14.47 -9.20
C PHE A 39 14.56 -13.15 -9.82
N PHE A 40 14.53 -13.08 -11.15
CA PHE A 40 14.08 -11.90 -11.91
C PHE A 40 12.63 -12.02 -12.41
N SER A 41 11.90 -13.05 -11.98
CA SER A 41 10.47 -13.12 -12.19
C SER A 41 9.77 -12.18 -11.23
N ILE A 42 8.69 -11.52 -11.69
CA ILE A 42 7.83 -10.75 -10.79
C ILE A 42 7.01 -11.69 -9.87
N TYR A 43 6.62 -12.87 -10.38
CA TYR A 43 5.91 -13.93 -9.64
C TYR A 43 6.75 -14.68 -8.59
N ALA A 44 8.03 -14.36 -8.44
CA ALA A 44 8.90 -15.20 -7.61
C ALA A 44 8.90 -14.72 -6.16
N GLU A 45 8.52 -15.63 -5.26
CA GLU A 45 8.84 -15.54 -3.84
C GLU A 45 10.33 -15.23 -3.66
N MET A 46 10.62 -14.24 -2.81
CA MET A 46 11.96 -13.72 -2.53
C MET A 46 12.72 -13.23 -3.77
N GLY A 47 12.00 -12.96 -4.86
CA GLY A 47 12.54 -12.39 -6.10
C GLY A 47 12.90 -10.91 -5.95
N LEU A 48 13.60 -10.37 -6.96
CA LEU A 48 14.04 -8.97 -6.94
C LEU A 48 12.87 -7.98 -6.86
N ALA A 49 11.73 -8.32 -7.48
CA ALA A 49 10.52 -7.49 -7.46
C ALA A 49 9.89 -7.45 -6.07
N GLU A 50 9.74 -8.61 -5.44
CA GLU A 50 9.20 -8.74 -4.09
C GLU A 50 10.09 -8.04 -3.04
N LEU A 51 11.42 -8.25 -3.10
CA LEU A 51 12.36 -7.53 -2.23
C LEU A 51 12.25 -6.00 -2.39
N PHE A 52 11.95 -5.52 -3.60
CA PHE A 52 11.71 -4.11 -3.85
C PHE A 52 10.36 -3.64 -3.28
N GLN A 53 9.33 -4.48 -3.30
CA GLN A 53 8.07 -4.23 -2.58
C GLN A 53 8.30 -4.15 -1.07
N TYR A 54 9.03 -5.09 -0.44
CA TYR A 54 9.36 -5.02 0.98
C TYR A 54 10.06 -3.71 1.36
N PHE A 55 10.99 -3.26 0.53
CA PHE A 55 11.65 -1.98 0.73
C PHE A 55 10.66 -0.79 0.68
N LYS A 56 9.68 -0.83 -0.25
CA LYS A 56 8.63 0.19 -0.37
C LYS A 56 7.72 0.18 0.86
N GLU A 57 7.27 -0.98 1.34
CA GLU A 57 6.46 -1.12 2.56
C GLU A 57 7.18 -0.63 3.79
N PHE A 58 8.43 -1.08 3.98
CA PHE A 58 9.27 -0.65 5.08
C PHE A 58 9.48 0.88 5.06
N SER A 59 9.69 1.46 3.87
CA SER A 59 9.82 2.90 3.70
C SER A 59 8.54 3.65 4.12
N ILE A 60 7.36 3.14 3.75
CA ILE A 60 6.07 3.71 4.14
C ILE A 60 5.89 3.66 5.66
N PHE A 61 6.09 2.47 6.26
CA PHE A 61 6.05 2.29 7.71
C PHE A 61 6.96 3.30 8.42
N PHE A 62 8.22 3.39 7.99
CA PHE A 62 9.22 4.25 8.61
C PHE A 62 8.89 5.73 8.48
N LEU A 63 8.37 6.17 7.33
CA LEU A 63 7.94 7.55 7.15
C LEU A 63 6.72 7.85 8.02
N LEU A 64 5.71 6.98 8.07
CA LEU A 64 4.51 7.17 8.87
C LEU A 64 4.81 7.21 10.37
N ILE A 65 5.70 6.34 10.87
CA ILE A 65 6.07 6.33 12.30
C ILE A 65 6.82 7.61 12.69
N ILE A 66 7.72 8.13 11.83
CA ILE A 66 8.38 9.42 12.04
C ILE A 66 7.34 10.54 12.18
N HIS A 67 6.30 10.53 11.33
CA HIS A 67 5.24 11.54 11.39
C HIS A 67 4.39 11.41 12.64
N ALA A 68 4.01 10.18 13.00
CA ALA A 68 3.26 9.90 14.21
C ALA A 68 3.97 10.46 15.45
N ILE A 69 5.27 10.19 15.57
CA ILE A 69 6.11 10.65 16.70
C ILE A 69 6.31 12.17 16.67
N LYS A 70 6.81 12.73 15.56
CA LYS A 70 7.17 14.15 15.48
C LYS A 70 5.97 15.08 15.60
N LYS A 71 4.80 14.68 15.09
CA LYS A 71 3.59 15.52 15.09
C LYS A 71 2.59 15.13 16.18
N ARG A 72 2.88 14.08 16.97
CA ARG A 72 1.97 13.49 17.97
C ARG A 72 0.59 13.20 17.40
N ARG A 73 0.56 12.52 16.24
CA ARG A 73 -0.65 12.18 15.50
C ARG A 73 -0.86 10.67 15.51
N SER A 74 -1.79 10.19 16.34
CA SER A 74 -2.10 8.76 16.48
C SER A 74 -2.60 8.11 15.19
N ILE A 75 -3.27 8.87 14.31
CA ILE A 75 -3.74 8.34 13.02
C ILE A 75 -2.61 7.77 12.16
N PHE A 76 -1.46 8.44 12.10
CA PHE A 76 -0.30 7.95 11.35
C PHE A 76 0.37 6.75 12.03
N PHE A 77 0.20 6.57 13.34
CA PHE A 77 0.68 5.37 14.03
C PHE A 77 -0.12 4.14 13.59
N PHE A 78 -1.45 4.23 13.51
CA PHE A 78 -2.27 3.11 13.02
C PHE A 78 -2.04 2.80 11.54
N TRP A 79 -1.79 3.82 10.72
CA TRP A 79 -1.32 3.60 9.35
C TRP A 79 0.03 2.89 9.30
N ALA A 80 0.99 3.28 10.14
CA ALA A 80 2.27 2.57 10.26
C ALA A 80 2.06 1.10 10.68
N LEU A 81 1.17 0.83 11.64
CA LEU A 81 0.85 -0.54 12.04
C LEU A 81 0.23 -1.37 10.89
N LEU A 82 -0.58 -0.76 10.03
CA LEU A 82 -1.08 -1.44 8.83
C LEU A 82 0.05 -1.80 7.88
N PHE A 83 0.95 -0.86 7.55
CA PHE A 83 2.03 -1.15 6.60
C PHE A 83 3.11 -2.10 7.13
N VAL A 84 3.36 -2.11 8.45
CA VAL A 84 4.23 -3.16 9.01
C VAL A 84 3.51 -4.50 9.06
N TYR A 85 2.17 -4.52 9.19
CA TYR A 85 1.41 -5.76 9.02
C TYR A 85 1.54 -6.27 7.59
N LEU A 86 1.29 -5.44 6.56
CA LEU A 86 1.42 -5.86 5.15
C LEU A 86 2.81 -6.44 4.86
N LEU A 87 3.88 -5.77 5.31
CA LEU A 87 5.23 -6.29 5.18
C LEU A 87 5.44 -7.66 5.85
N LEU A 88 4.88 -7.85 7.03
CA LEU A 88 4.96 -9.13 7.74
C LEU A 88 4.06 -10.19 7.12
N ASP A 89 2.94 -9.78 6.53
CA ASP A 89 1.97 -10.63 5.88
C ASP A 89 2.57 -11.23 4.61
N ASP A 90 3.18 -10.39 3.76
CA ASP A 90 3.86 -10.82 2.55
C ASP A 90 5.11 -11.65 2.87
N SER A 91 5.98 -11.17 3.77
CA SER A 91 7.26 -11.87 4.07
C SER A 91 7.13 -13.16 4.89
N LEU A 92 5.98 -13.40 5.52
CA LEU A 92 5.72 -14.60 6.32
C LEU A 92 4.50 -15.38 5.80
N GLU A 93 3.95 -15.00 4.65
CA GLU A 93 2.77 -15.63 4.01
C GLU A 93 1.61 -15.82 5.01
N ILE A 94 1.32 -14.79 5.81
CA ILE A 94 0.35 -14.91 6.91
C ILE A 94 -1.07 -15.13 6.35
N HIS A 95 -1.48 -14.35 5.34
CA HIS A 95 -2.80 -14.47 4.73
C HIS A 95 -3.00 -15.81 4.01
N GLU A 96 -1.95 -16.38 3.41
CA GLU A 96 -1.98 -17.72 2.80
C GLU A 96 -2.10 -18.81 3.86
N THR A 97 -1.22 -18.79 4.86
CA THR A 97 -1.16 -19.80 5.92
C THR A 97 -2.45 -19.80 6.74
N LEU A 98 -2.95 -18.63 7.12
CA LEU A 98 -4.21 -18.50 7.85
C LEU A 98 -5.41 -18.76 6.94
N GLY A 99 -5.36 -18.33 5.68
CA GLY A 99 -6.40 -18.54 4.68
C GLY A 99 -6.67 -20.02 4.48
N ASN A 100 -5.62 -20.81 4.24
CA ASN A 100 -5.72 -22.26 4.13
C ASN A 100 -6.29 -22.91 5.41
N ARG A 101 -5.82 -22.50 6.60
CA ARG A 101 -6.34 -23.03 7.88
C ARG A 101 -7.82 -22.74 8.06
N ILE A 102 -8.27 -21.52 7.76
CA ILE A 102 -9.68 -21.12 7.84
C ILE A 102 -10.51 -21.89 6.80
N ALA A 103 -10.02 -22.02 5.58
CA ALA A 103 -10.69 -22.77 4.51
C ALA A 103 -10.96 -24.22 4.93
N VAL A 104 -9.97 -24.89 5.54
CA VAL A 104 -10.14 -26.25 6.08
C VAL A 104 -11.09 -26.26 7.28
N LEU A 105 -10.92 -25.35 8.25
CA LEU A 105 -11.73 -25.31 9.46
C LEU A 105 -13.23 -25.13 9.18
N PHE A 106 -13.57 -24.26 8.24
CA PHE A 106 -14.95 -23.97 7.86
C PHE A 106 -15.44 -24.79 6.67
N ASN A 107 -14.61 -25.68 6.11
CA ASN A 107 -14.90 -26.46 4.91
C ASN A 107 -15.41 -25.60 3.75
N PHE A 108 -14.66 -24.55 3.40
CA PHE A 108 -15.04 -23.67 2.30
C PHE A 108 -15.18 -24.45 0.97
N PRO A 109 -16.26 -24.20 0.20
CA PRO A 109 -16.44 -24.84 -1.10
C PRO A 109 -15.55 -24.17 -2.14
N THR A 110 -15.29 -24.85 -3.26
CA THR A 110 -14.82 -24.19 -4.48
C THR A 110 -15.96 -23.32 -5.05
N LEU A 111 -15.68 -22.05 -5.34
CA LEU A 111 -16.66 -21.12 -5.92
C LEU A 111 -16.10 -20.52 -7.21
N ILE A 112 -16.82 -20.65 -8.33
CA ILE A 112 -16.42 -20.02 -9.61
C ILE A 112 -14.96 -20.38 -9.98
N ASN A 113 -14.59 -21.66 -9.89
CA ASN A 113 -13.22 -22.18 -10.06
C ASN A 113 -12.16 -21.69 -9.06
N LEU A 114 -12.53 -20.83 -8.10
CA LEU A 114 -11.64 -20.41 -7.04
C LEU A 114 -11.49 -21.52 -5.99
N GLY A 115 -10.25 -21.94 -5.74
CA GLY A 115 -9.93 -22.92 -4.70
C GLY A 115 -10.36 -22.46 -3.31
N PRO A 116 -10.67 -23.39 -2.37
CA PRO A 116 -11.04 -23.02 -1.00
C PRO A 116 -10.00 -22.15 -0.29
N GLN A 117 -8.72 -22.39 -0.57
CA GLN A 117 -7.60 -21.62 -0.02
C GLN A 117 -7.71 -20.12 -0.36
N HIS A 118 -7.89 -19.78 -1.64
CA HIS A 118 -8.03 -18.39 -2.09
C HIS A 118 -9.25 -17.67 -1.48
N ILE A 119 -10.36 -18.39 -1.27
CA ILE A 119 -11.50 -17.84 -0.52
C ILE A 119 -11.08 -17.54 0.93
N GLY A 120 -10.29 -18.43 1.53
CA GLY A 120 -9.67 -18.23 2.83
C GLY A 120 -8.76 -17.00 2.88
N GLU A 121 -7.90 -16.80 1.88
CA GLU A 121 -7.01 -15.64 1.74
C GLU A 121 -7.82 -14.34 1.69
N VAL A 122 -8.80 -14.24 0.77
CA VAL A 122 -9.71 -13.09 0.67
C VAL A 122 -10.42 -12.82 2.02
N PHE A 123 -10.84 -13.87 2.72
CA PHE A 123 -11.50 -13.75 4.01
C PHE A 123 -10.56 -13.20 5.10
N VAL A 124 -9.33 -13.72 5.20
CA VAL A 124 -8.32 -13.23 6.15
C VAL A 124 -7.96 -11.78 5.86
N SER A 125 -7.61 -11.46 4.61
CA SER A 125 -7.26 -10.11 4.17
C SER A 125 -8.41 -9.13 4.42
N GLY A 126 -9.65 -9.55 4.17
CA GLY A 126 -10.85 -8.76 4.46
C GLY A 126 -11.05 -8.47 5.95
N ILE A 127 -10.85 -9.47 6.82
CA ILE A 127 -10.94 -9.28 8.28
C ILE A 127 -9.86 -8.33 8.78
N VAL A 128 -8.61 -8.55 8.38
CA VAL A 128 -7.49 -7.72 8.84
C VAL A 128 -7.63 -6.30 8.34
N GLY A 129 -7.98 -6.13 7.06
CA GLY A 129 -8.31 -4.83 6.49
C GLY A 129 -9.40 -4.11 7.29
N LEU A 130 -10.48 -4.81 7.66
CA LEU A 130 -11.55 -4.24 8.49
C LEU A 130 -11.06 -3.83 9.89
N ILE A 131 -10.25 -4.67 10.55
CA ILE A 131 -9.67 -4.36 11.87
C ILE A 131 -8.88 -3.04 11.80
N PHE A 132 -8.00 -2.90 10.80
CA PHE A 132 -7.21 -1.68 10.63
C PHE A 132 -8.07 -0.47 10.26
N LEU A 133 -9.08 -0.63 9.39
CA LEU A 133 -10.02 0.45 9.07
C LEU A 133 -10.77 0.94 10.31
N VAL A 134 -11.16 0.04 11.23
CA VAL A 134 -11.78 0.42 12.50
C VAL A 134 -10.79 1.19 13.38
N LEU A 135 -9.55 0.71 13.55
CA LEU A 135 -8.52 1.38 14.34
C LEU A 135 -8.21 2.79 13.79
N ILE A 136 -8.05 2.90 12.47
CA ILE A 136 -7.85 4.17 11.77
C ILE A 136 -9.08 5.06 11.95
N GLY A 137 -10.29 4.53 11.79
CA GLY A 137 -11.55 5.27 11.97
C GLY A 137 -11.73 5.83 13.38
N LEU A 138 -11.35 5.08 14.42
CA LEU A 138 -11.37 5.56 15.80
C LEU A 138 -10.40 6.73 16.00
N SER A 139 -9.19 6.66 15.43
CA SER A 139 -8.22 7.76 15.46
C SER A 139 -8.65 8.97 14.61
N TYR A 140 -9.40 8.71 13.52
CA TYR A 140 -9.90 9.72 12.58
C TYR A 140 -10.80 10.73 13.28
N LYS A 141 -11.62 10.31 14.25
CA LYS A 141 -12.51 11.19 15.02
C LYS A 141 -11.77 12.38 15.64
N TYR A 142 -10.55 12.15 16.13
CA TYR A 142 -9.72 13.14 16.83
C TYR A 142 -8.64 13.79 15.94
N ALA A 143 -8.55 13.39 14.68
CA ALA A 143 -7.54 13.88 13.75
C ALA A 143 -7.87 15.31 13.24
N LYS A 144 -6.81 16.09 12.93
CA LYS A 144 -6.98 17.41 12.30
C LYS A 144 -7.59 17.26 10.89
N PRO A 145 -8.24 18.29 10.33
CA PRO A 145 -8.81 18.24 8.98
C PRO A 145 -7.79 17.85 7.89
N ILE A 146 -6.53 18.30 8.02
CA ILE A 146 -5.47 17.92 7.07
C ILE A 146 -5.10 16.44 7.19
N ASP A 147 -4.95 15.92 8.41
CA ASP A 147 -4.63 14.51 8.65
C ASP A 147 -5.78 13.60 8.18
N LYS A 148 -7.02 14.04 8.34
CA LYS A 148 -8.23 13.38 7.81
C LYS A 148 -8.21 13.25 6.29
N ARG A 149 -7.84 14.34 5.59
CA ARG A 149 -7.69 14.32 4.14
C ARG A 149 -6.59 13.35 3.73
N VAL A 150 -5.44 13.39 4.41
CA VAL A 150 -4.32 12.49 4.12
C VAL A 150 -4.73 11.04 4.31
N SER A 151 -5.40 10.72 5.42
CA SER A 151 -5.90 9.38 5.71
C SER A 151 -6.92 8.91 4.69
N PHE A 152 -7.82 9.77 4.22
CA PHE A 152 -8.79 9.39 3.19
C PHE A 152 -8.09 9.04 1.86
N GLN A 153 -7.06 9.80 1.48
CA GLN A 153 -6.26 9.50 0.30
C GLN A 153 -5.49 8.17 0.45
N LEU A 154 -4.98 7.85 1.65
CA LEU A 154 -4.39 6.54 1.93
C LEU A 154 -5.41 5.40 1.84
N VAL A 155 -6.66 5.60 2.28
CA VAL A 155 -7.72 4.59 2.08
C VAL A 155 -7.94 4.33 0.60
N LEU A 156 -7.99 5.37 -0.24
CA LEU A 156 -8.14 5.19 -1.69
C LEU A 156 -6.96 4.42 -2.31
N LEU A 157 -5.73 4.69 -1.86
CA LEU A 157 -4.54 3.99 -2.34
C LEU A 157 -4.46 2.54 -1.85
N ILE A 158 -4.83 2.25 -0.59
CA ILE A 158 -4.96 0.87 -0.11
C ILE A 158 -6.07 0.13 -0.83
N PHE A 159 -7.19 0.79 -1.12
CA PHE A 159 -8.25 0.19 -1.91
C PHE A 159 -7.75 -0.15 -3.32
N LEU A 160 -6.96 0.72 -3.94
CA LEU A 160 -6.30 0.42 -5.22
C LEU A 160 -5.33 -0.77 -5.10
N LEU A 161 -4.57 -0.86 -4.00
CA LEU A 161 -3.66 -1.98 -3.75
C LEU A 161 -4.44 -3.30 -3.62
N ALA A 162 -5.54 -3.30 -2.84
CA ALA A 162 -6.41 -4.45 -2.67
C ALA A 162 -7.15 -4.85 -3.96
N ILE A 163 -7.37 -3.92 -4.90
CA ILE A 163 -7.88 -4.29 -6.23
C ILE A 163 -6.88 -5.22 -6.92
N PHE A 164 -5.57 -4.92 -6.88
CA PHE A 164 -4.58 -5.77 -7.53
C PHE A 164 -4.31 -7.04 -6.73
N GLY A 165 -3.87 -6.93 -5.47
CA GLY A 165 -3.45 -8.08 -4.66
C GLY A 165 -4.54 -8.89 -3.97
N VAL A 166 -5.81 -8.62 -4.28
CA VAL A 166 -6.91 -9.48 -3.81
C VAL A 166 -7.86 -9.75 -4.96
N PHE A 167 -8.38 -8.70 -5.59
CA PHE A 167 -9.40 -8.88 -6.62
C PHE A 167 -8.84 -9.40 -7.95
N VAL A 168 -7.75 -8.80 -8.47
CA VAL A 168 -7.14 -9.25 -9.73
C VAL A 168 -6.50 -10.62 -9.54
N ASP A 169 -5.82 -10.87 -8.42
CA ASP A 169 -5.35 -12.20 -8.03
C ASP A 169 -6.48 -13.24 -8.02
N SER A 170 -7.59 -12.96 -7.33
CA SER A 170 -8.75 -13.88 -7.33
C SER A 170 -9.31 -14.13 -8.74
N VAL A 171 -9.32 -13.12 -9.62
CA VAL A 171 -9.75 -13.29 -11.01
C VAL A 171 -8.74 -14.15 -11.79
N HIS A 172 -7.44 -13.92 -11.58
CA HIS A 172 -6.37 -14.69 -12.18
C HIS A 172 -6.50 -16.17 -11.80
N ALA A 173 -6.68 -16.48 -10.51
CA ALA A 173 -6.86 -17.83 -10.01
C ALA A 173 -8.13 -18.53 -10.53
N ALA A 174 -9.20 -17.76 -10.80
CA ALA A 174 -10.48 -18.31 -11.30
C ALA A 174 -10.49 -18.58 -12.82
N VAL A 175 -9.59 -17.96 -13.59
CA VAL A 175 -9.64 -17.93 -15.05
C VAL A 175 -8.50 -18.76 -15.68
N ASN A 176 -8.86 -19.72 -16.54
CA ASN A 176 -7.90 -20.65 -17.17
C ASN A 176 -7.17 -20.11 -18.42
N TRP A 177 -7.34 -18.82 -18.76
CA TRP A 177 -6.76 -18.21 -19.97
C TRP A 177 -6.05 -16.92 -19.63
N GLY A 178 -5.00 -16.59 -20.39
CA GLY A 178 -4.30 -15.32 -20.24
C GLY A 178 -3.49 -15.18 -18.94
N GLY A 179 -3.08 -16.28 -18.29
CA GLY A 179 -2.37 -16.24 -17.00
C GLY A 179 -1.19 -15.26 -16.97
N SER A 180 -0.37 -15.20 -18.03
CA SER A 180 0.72 -14.22 -18.10
C SER A 180 0.28 -12.76 -18.13
N ILE A 181 -0.92 -12.44 -18.64
CA ILE A 181 -1.46 -11.08 -18.67
C ILE A 181 -2.05 -10.73 -17.31
N TRP A 182 -2.77 -11.68 -16.70
CA TRP A 182 -3.36 -11.51 -15.38
C TRP A 182 -2.29 -11.34 -14.31
N GLY A 183 -1.27 -12.19 -14.31
CA GLY A 183 -0.15 -12.04 -13.39
C GLY A 183 0.62 -10.72 -13.56
N ILE A 184 0.86 -10.25 -14.80
CA ILE A 184 1.49 -8.94 -15.02
C ILE A 184 0.59 -7.81 -14.48
N LEU A 185 -0.73 -7.93 -14.64
CA LEU A 185 -1.68 -6.92 -14.17
C LEU A 185 -1.76 -6.88 -12.64
N GLU A 186 -1.73 -8.04 -12.01
CA GLU A 186 -1.70 -8.27 -10.57
C GLU A 186 -0.42 -7.66 -9.95
N ASP A 187 0.72 -8.34 -10.08
CA ASP A 187 2.00 -7.91 -9.51
C ASP A 187 2.42 -6.52 -9.99
N GLY A 188 2.28 -6.25 -11.30
CA GLY A 188 2.64 -4.96 -11.87
C GLY A 188 1.77 -3.83 -11.32
N GLY A 189 0.48 -4.10 -11.10
CA GLY A 189 -0.45 -3.15 -10.51
C GLY A 189 -0.15 -2.86 -9.04
N GLU A 190 0.20 -3.88 -8.26
CA GLU A 190 0.67 -3.71 -6.88
C GLU A 190 1.97 -2.90 -6.82
N MET A 191 2.96 -3.26 -7.63
CA MET A 191 4.27 -2.58 -7.66
C MET A 191 4.10 -1.08 -7.89
N ILE A 192 3.32 -0.71 -8.91
CA ILE A 192 3.03 0.69 -9.26
C ILE A 192 2.26 1.37 -8.12
N THR A 193 1.25 0.70 -7.56
CA THR A 193 0.44 1.26 -6.47
C THR A 193 1.28 1.53 -5.22
N MET A 194 2.18 0.62 -4.88
CA MET A 194 3.14 0.79 -3.79
C MET A 194 4.06 1.98 -4.03
N SER A 195 4.54 2.17 -5.26
CA SER A 195 5.34 3.34 -5.62
C SER A 195 4.57 4.66 -5.46
N LEU A 196 3.27 4.68 -5.78
CA LEU A 196 2.39 5.82 -5.53
C LEU A 196 2.24 6.10 -4.03
N ILE A 197 2.04 5.06 -3.21
CA ILE A 197 1.89 5.20 -1.75
C ILE A 197 3.17 5.76 -1.12
N VAL A 198 4.34 5.18 -1.43
CA VAL A 198 5.63 5.63 -0.90
C VAL A 198 5.86 7.10 -1.25
N ALA A 199 5.66 7.47 -2.52
CA ALA A 199 5.86 8.84 -2.98
C ALA A 199 4.88 9.82 -2.30
N TYR A 200 3.63 9.39 -2.09
CA TYR A 200 2.61 10.18 -1.43
C TYR A 200 2.94 10.44 0.05
N VAL A 201 3.32 9.40 0.79
CA VAL A 201 3.72 9.51 2.21
C VAL A 201 5.02 10.31 2.35
N PHE A 202 5.94 10.22 1.38
CA PHE A 202 7.14 11.05 1.35
C PHE A 202 6.83 12.56 1.19
N ASP A 203 5.77 12.92 0.46
CA ASP A 203 5.41 14.32 0.22
C ASP A 203 4.55 14.95 1.33
N MET A 204 3.82 14.13 2.11
CA MET A 204 2.89 14.60 3.14
C MET A 204 3.45 15.57 4.21
N PRO A 205 4.71 15.50 4.70
CA PRO A 205 5.18 16.46 5.71
C PRO A 205 5.08 17.90 5.24
N LYS A 206 5.27 18.13 3.93
CA LYS A 206 5.28 19.46 3.33
C LYS A 206 3.88 20.07 3.30
N SER A 207 2.87 19.27 2.95
CA SER A 207 1.48 19.72 2.90
C SER A 207 0.96 20.05 4.30
N ILE A 208 1.30 19.21 5.29
CA ILE A 208 0.93 19.43 6.70
C ILE A 208 1.60 20.71 7.25
N GLU A 209 2.90 20.89 7.01
CA GLU A 209 3.66 22.06 7.49
C GLU A 209 3.16 23.37 6.88
N LEU A 210 2.85 23.40 5.58
CA LEU A 210 2.32 24.59 4.91
C LEU A 210 0.99 25.03 5.53
N VAL A 211 0.09 24.08 5.77
CA VAL A 211 -1.23 24.35 6.36
C VAL A 211 -1.11 24.80 7.81
N ASP A 212 -0.30 24.12 8.62
CA ASP A 212 -0.06 24.53 10.02
C ASP A 212 0.52 25.97 10.09
N ASN A 213 1.45 26.32 9.19
CA ASN A 213 2.03 27.68 9.12
C ASN A 213 1.01 28.74 8.68
N LEU A 214 0.14 28.43 7.72
CA LEU A 214 -0.95 29.32 7.28
C LEU A 214 -1.95 29.57 8.41
N ILE A 215 -2.39 28.51 9.10
CA ILE A 215 -3.30 28.62 10.25
C ILE A 215 -2.65 29.43 11.37
N HIS A 216 -1.36 29.24 11.63
CA HIS A 216 -0.63 30.04 12.62
C HIS A 216 -0.60 31.53 12.25
N LYS A 217 -0.24 31.87 11.00
CA LYS A 217 -0.24 33.26 10.52
C LYS A 217 -1.63 33.91 10.56
N LEU A 218 -2.67 33.20 10.15
CA LEU A 218 -4.05 33.69 10.21
C LEU A 218 -4.47 33.98 11.66
N ASN A 219 -4.11 33.10 12.61
CA ASN A 219 -4.38 33.33 14.03
C ASN A 219 -3.60 34.53 14.62
N CYS A 220 -2.44 34.89 14.06
CA CYS A 220 -1.70 36.09 14.45
C CYS A 220 -2.28 37.37 13.82
N LEU A 221 -2.88 37.27 12.63
CA LEU A 221 -3.45 38.42 11.90
C LEU A 221 -4.87 38.79 12.34
N ILE A 222 -5.65 37.83 12.86
CA ILE A 222 -6.97 38.11 13.40
C ILE A 222 -6.80 38.64 14.84
N PRO A 223 -7.09 39.93 15.13
CA PRO A 223 -7.01 40.45 16.48
C PRO A 223 -7.95 39.67 17.39
N ARG A 224 -7.56 39.49 18.66
CA ARG A 224 -8.38 38.83 19.71
C ARG A 224 -9.83 39.34 19.85
N ILE A 225 -10.17 40.47 19.22
CA ILE A 225 -11.46 41.16 19.30
C ILE A 225 -12.62 40.35 18.66
N PHE A 226 -12.34 39.43 17.72
CA PHE A 226 -13.39 38.64 17.04
C PHE A 226 -13.61 37.22 17.62
N ARG A 227 -12.94 36.84 18.71
CA ARG A 227 -13.26 35.61 19.46
C ARG A 227 -14.23 35.95 20.60
N LYS A 228 -15.51 36.14 20.28
CA LYS A 228 -16.61 35.99 21.25
C LYS A 228 -17.35 34.70 20.94
#